data_AF-A0A7C4EMI2-F1
#
_entry.id   AF-A0A7C4EMI2-F1
#
_cell.length_a   1.000
_cell.length_b   1.000
_cell.length_c   1.000
_cell.angle_alpha   90.00
_cell.angle_beta   90.00
_cell.angle_gamma   90.00
#
_symmetry.space_group_name_H-M   'P 1'
#
loop_
_entity.id
_entity.type
_entity.pdbx_description
1 polymer ?
#
loop_
_entity_poly.entity_id
_entity_poly.type
_entity_poly.pdbx_seq_one_letter_code
_entity_poly.pdbx_strand_id
1 'polypeptide(L)'
;LKNKYGKAFKKLPWGAIAMYTFVDRLTLGLKQLMAGARKFSIEYIERNDIVALTKEASEVTGIPYVMEADMEEAEKILDGKLSEFRVIN
;
A
#
# COMPACT_ATOMS: atom_id res chain seq x y z
N LEU A 1 -23.74 1.01 -11.60
CA LEU A 1 -25.05 0.69 -10.98
C LEU A 1 -26.26 0.90 -11.92
N LYS A 2 -26.42 2.06 -12.57
CA LYS A 2 -27.51 2.29 -13.56
C LYS A 2 -27.57 1.23 -14.66
N ASN A 3 -26.44 0.91 -15.30
CA ASN A 3 -26.37 -0.15 -16.32
C ASN A 3 -26.70 -1.55 -15.78
N LYS A 4 -26.41 -1.81 -14.49
CA LYS A 4 -26.60 -3.11 -13.84
C LYS A 4 -28.06 -3.35 -13.43
N TYR A 5 -28.76 -2.31 -12.97
CA TYR A 5 -30.12 -2.42 -12.41
C TYR A 5 -31.21 -1.80 -13.30
N GLY A 6 -30.86 -1.10 -14.39
CA GLY A 6 -31.81 -0.53 -15.35
C GLY A 6 -32.91 0.29 -14.67
N LYS A 7 -34.17 -0.08 -14.93
CA LYS A 7 -35.36 0.59 -14.35
C LYS A 7 -35.42 0.48 -12.82
N ALA A 8 -34.90 -0.59 -12.23
CA ALA A 8 -34.91 -0.79 -10.77
C ALA A 8 -33.94 0.16 -10.04
N PHE A 9 -33.00 0.80 -10.75
CA PHE A 9 -32.08 1.77 -10.16
C PHE A 9 -32.81 2.91 -9.44
N LYS A 10 -33.96 3.35 -9.96
CA LYS A 10 -34.76 4.43 -9.34
C LYS A 10 -35.35 4.05 -7.98
N LYS A 11 -35.40 2.76 -7.65
CA LYS A 11 -35.90 2.25 -6.36
C LYS A 11 -34.78 2.11 -5.31
N LEU A 12 -33.51 2.28 -5.70
CA LEU A 12 -32.39 2.15 -4.78
C LEU A 12 -32.29 3.39 -3.88
N PRO A 13 -32.16 3.23 -2.56
CA PRO A 13 -31.85 4.33 -1.66
C PRO A 13 -30.50 4.98 -2.02
N TRP A 14 -30.42 6.31 -1.97
CA TRP A 14 -29.19 7.04 -2.27
C TRP A 14 -28.03 6.67 -1.34
N GLY A 15 -28.32 6.42 -0.06
CA GLY A 15 -27.30 5.97 0.90
C GLY A 15 -26.67 4.63 0.52
N ALA A 16 -27.47 3.68 0.02
CA ALA A 16 -26.96 2.39 -0.44
C ALA A 16 -26.08 2.53 -1.69
N ILE A 17 -26.48 3.40 -2.62
CA ILE A 17 -25.67 3.73 -3.80
C ILE A 17 -24.33 4.31 -3.34
N ALA A 18 -24.35 5.32 -2.46
CA ALA A 18 -23.15 5.99 -1.97
C ALA A 18 -22.18 5.00 -1.32
N MET A 19 -22.67 4.20 -0.35
CA MET A 19 -21.86 3.22 0.36
C MET A 19 -21.25 2.18 -0.59
N TYR A 20 -22.06 1.63 -1.50
CA TYR A 20 -21.56 0.65 -2.47
C TYR A 20 -20.45 1.25 -3.35
N THR A 21 -20.68 2.44 -3.91
CA THR A 21 -19.68 3.09 -4.78
C THR A 21 -18.41 3.49 -4.03
N PHE A 22 -18.53 3.83 -2.76
CA PHE A 22 -17.38 4.13 -1.91
C PHE A 22 -16.53 2.88 -1.68
N VAL A 23 -17.16 1.75 -1.31
CA VAL A 23 -16.46 0.47 -1.13
C VAL A 23 -15.85 -0.03 -2.45
N ASP A 24 -16.53 0.17 -3.58
CA ASP A 24 -16.01 -0.17 -4.91
C ASP A 24 -14.70 0.59 -5.21
N ARG A 25 -14.66 1.90 -4.90
CA ARG A 25 -13.46 2.73 -5.03
C ARG A 25 -12.35 2.31 -4.07
N LEU A 26 -12.68 2.01 -2.81
CA LEU A 26 -11.71 1.49 -1.84
C LEU A 26 -11.10 0.17 -2.31
N THR A 27 -11.93 -0.74 -2.83
CA THR A 27 -11.48 -2.03 -3.36
C THR A 27 -10.53 -1.84 -4.53
N LEU A 28 -10.79 -0.89 -5.42
CA LEU A 28 -9.90 -0.57 -6.52
C LEU A 28 -8.55 -0.03 -6.03
N GLY A 29 -8.56 0.90 -5.08
CA GLY A 29 -7.33 1.45 -4.50
C GLY A 29 -6.49 0.39 -3.77
N LEU A 30 -7.14 -0.50 -3.02
CA LEU A 30 -6.46 -1.63 -2.37
C LEU A 30 -5.80 -2.55 -3.40
N LYS A 31 -6.49 -2.85 -4.51
CA LYS A 31 -5.90 -3.65 -5.60
C LYS A 31 -4.69 -2.98 -6.24
N GLN A 32 -4.69 -1.64 -6.37
CA GLN A 32 -3.52 -0.91 -6.87
C GLN A 32 -2.34 -1.00 -5.91
N LEU A 33 -2.58 -0.85 -4.59
CA LEU A 33 -1.56 -1.04 -3.56
C LEU A 33 -0.99 -2.47 -3.61
N MET A 34 -1.88 -3.47 -3.63
CA MET A 34 -1.54 -4.89 -3.76
C MET A 34 -0.70 -5.19 -5.01
N ALA A 35 -1.05 -4.60 -6.15
CA ALA A 35 -0.28 -4.75 -7.38
C ALA A 35 1.12 -4.10 -7.26
N GLY A 36 1.21 -2.93 -6.64
CA GLY A 36 2.48 -2.25 -6.36
C GLY A 36 3.39 -3.06 -5.44
N ALA A 37 2.83 -3.66 -4.39
CA ALA A 37 3.54 -4.54 -3.46
C ALA A 37 3.76 -5.97 -4.00
N ARG A 38 3.22 -6.30 -5.19
CA ARG A 38 3.24 -7.65 -5.79
C ARG A 38 2.63 -8.74 -4.89
N LYS A 39 1.59 -8.38 -4.13
CA LYS A 39 0.88 -9.24 -3.17
C LYS A 39 -0.58 -9.38 -3.61
N PHE A 40 -0.94 -10.54 -4.16
CA PHE A 40 -2.24 -10.74 -4.83
C PHE A 40 -3.39 -11.18 -3.92
N SER A 41 -3.15 -11.27 -2.62
CA SER A 41 -4.19 -11.53 -1.63
C SER A 41 -3.94 -10.74 -0.35
N ILE A 42 -5.01 -10.46 0.39
CA ILE A 42 -5.00 -9.53 1.54
C ILE A 42 -4.12 -10.05 2.67
N GLU A 43 -4.09 -11.37 2.89
CA GLU A 43 -3.28 -12.03 3.91
C GLU A 43 -1.77 -11.83 3.72
N TYR A 44 -1.32 -11.44 2.52
CA TYR A 44 0.08 -11.13 2.26
C TYR A 44 0.43 -9.67 2.56
N ILE A 45 -0.56 -8.78 2.67
CA ILE A 45 -0.30 -7.35 2.94
C ILE A 45 0.12 -7.16 4.39
N GLU A 46 1.20 -6.43 4.57
CA GLU A 46 1.87 -6.20 5.86
C GLU A 46 2.15 -4.71 6.04
N ARG A 47 2.45 -4.32 7.28
CA ARG A 47 2.73 -2.91 7.63
C ARG A 47 4.00 -2.37 6.98
N ASN A 48 4.89 -3.24 6.53
CA ASN A 48 6.11 -2.88 5.81
C ASN A 48 5.83 -2.56 4.33
N ASP A 49 4.62 -2.80 3.80
CA ASP A 49 4.25 -2.43 2.42
C ASP A 49 3.88 -0.94 2.27
N ILE A 50 3.88 -0.19 3.38
CA ILE A 50 3.52 1.24 3.42
C ILE A 50 4.62 2.04 4.10
N VAL A 51 4.73 3.32 3.72
CA VAL A 51 5.69 4.27 4.27
C VAL A 51 4.98 5.55 4.70
N ALA A 52 5.50 6.21 5.73
CA ALA A 52 5.02 7.52 6.16
C ALA A 52 5.66 8.62 5.31
N LEU A 53 4.82 9.51 4.76
CA LEU A 53 5.28 10.65 3.96
C LEU A 53 5.79 11.82 4.81
N THR A 54 5.47 11.84 6.10
CA THR A 54 5.92 12.88 7.03
C THR A 54 6.48 12.25 8.31
N LYS A 55 7.32 12.99 9.02
CA LYS A 55 7.93 12.52 10.28
C LYS A 55 6.89 12.42 11.39
N GLU A 56 5.94 13.33 11.45
CA GLU A 56 4.85 13.32 12.43
C GLU A 56 3.97 12.07 12.26
N ALA A 57 3.70 11.69 11.00
CA ALA A 57 2.99 10.44 10.73
C ALA A 57 3.81 9.21 11.16
N SER A 58 5.12 9.24 10.94
CA SER A 58 6.03 8.18 11.43
C SER A 58 5.99 8.08 12.96
N GLU A 59 6.14 9.20 13.66
CA GLU A 59 6.13 9.28 15.13
C GLU A 59 4.83 8.74 15.74
N VAL A 60 3.68 9.08 15.16
CA VAL A 60 2.37 8.65 15.68
C VAL A 60 2.06 7.20 15.33
N THR A 61 2.42 6.76 14.12
CA THR A 61 1.99 5.44 13.61
C THR A 61 3.01 4.34 13.83
N GLY A 62 4.29 4.68 14.01
CA GLY A 62 5.41 3.74 13.98
C GLY A 62 5.69 3.16 12.58
N ILE A 63 5.16 3.75 11.51
CA ILE A 63 5.50 3.37 10.13
C ILE A 63 6.77 4.13 9.71
N PRO A 64 7.78 3.48 9.13
CA PRO A 64 9.02 4.15 8.73
C PRO A 64 8.78 5.38 7.85
N TYR A 65 9.56 6.43 8.09
CA TYR A 65 9.57 7.60 7.23
C TYR A 65 10.15 7.22 5.85
N VAL A 66 9.63 7.80 4.78
CA VAL A 66 10.01 7.46 3.40
C VAL A 66 11.52 7.51 3.12
N MET A 67 12.28 8.35 3.83
CA MET A 67 13.74 8.45 3.68
C MET A 67 14.52 7.36 4.44
N GLU A 68 13.85 6.65 5.34
CA GLU A 68 14.40 5.58 6.19
C GLU A 68 13.91 4.19 5.74
N ALA A 69 12.92 4.15 4.84
CA ALA A 69 12.41 2.91 4.27
C ALA A 69 13.55 2.08 3.65
N ASP A 70 13.62 0.81 4.02
CA ASP A 70 14.62 -0.18 3.56
C ASP A 70 16.09 0.19 3.84
N MET A 71 16.37 1.18 4.70
CA MET A 71 17.74 1.61 5.02
C MET A 71 18.60 0.48 5.59
N GLU A 72 18.05 -0.32 6.52
CA GLU A 72 18.77 -1.48 7.08
C GLU A 72 19.17 -2.51 6.02
N GLU A 73 18.32 -2.74 5.02
CA GLU A 73 18.62 -3.68 3.94
C GLU A 73 19.66 -3.09 2.97
N ALA A 74 19.55 -1.80 2.68
CA ALA A 74 20.55 -1.08 1.88
C ALA A 74 21.93 -1.13 2.55
N GLU A 75 22.01 -0.92 3.86
CA GLU A 75 23.26 -0.99 4.64
C GLU A 75 23.87 -2.40 4.58
N LYS A 76 23.08 -3.47 4.80
CA LYS A 76 23.57 -4.86 4.68
C LYS A 76 24.18 -5.14 3.31
N ILE A 77 23.54 -4.65 2.23
CA ILE A 77 24.06 -4.80 0.86
C ILE A 77 25.38 -4.05 0.69
N LEU A 78 25.51 -2.86 1.26
CA LEU A 78 26.73 -2.05 1.18
C LEU A 78 27.87 -2.66 2.00
N ASP A 79 27.59 -3.15 3.22
CA ASP A 79 28.58 -3.79 4.08
C ASP A 79 29.08 -5.12 3.51
N GLY A 80 28.17 -5.92 2.94
CA GLY A 80 28.53 -7.13 2.18
C GLY A 80 29.48 -6.81 1.02
N LYS A 81 29.24 -5.71 0.29
CA LYS A 81 30.11 -5.24 -0.80
C LYS A 81 31.44 -4.63 -0.32
N LEU A 82 31.46 -3.96 0.83
CA LEU A 82 32.68 -3.43 1.44
C LEU A 82 33.63 -4.55 1.88
N SER A 83 33.09 -5.69 2.31
CA SER A 83 33.89 -6.88 2.63
C SER A 83 34.60 -7.46 1.40
N GLU A 84 33.94 -7.51 0.24
CA GLU A 84 34.56 -7.93 -1.03
C GLU A 84 35.60 -6.91 -1.52
N PHE A 85 35.34 -5.60 -1.40
CA PHE A 85 36.27 -4.55 -1.85
C PHE A 85 37.58 -4.52 -1.04
N ARG A 86 37.54 -4.92 0.24
CA ARG A 86 38.73 -5.05 1.10
C ARG A 86 39.59 -6.29 0.83
N VAL A 87 39.08 -7.30 0.13
CA VAL A 87 39.85 -8.52 -0.21
C VAL A 87 40.62 -8.35 -1.53
N ILE A 88 40.25 -7.35 -2.34
CA ILE A 88 40.80 -7.13 -3.69
C ILE A 88 41.84 -5.98 -3.71
N ASN A 89 42.10 -5.30 -2.58
CA ASN A 89 43.15 -4.28 -2.44
C ASN A 89 44.18 -4.63 -1.37
#